data_AF-A0A6I2Y6J7-F1
#
_entry.id   AF-A0A6I2Y6J7-F1
#
_cell.length_a   1.000
_cell.length_b   1.000
_cell.length_c   1.000
_cell.angle_alpha   90.00
_cell.angle_beta   90.00
_cell.angle_gamma   90.00
#
_symmetry.space_group_name_H-M   'P 1'
#
loop_
_entity.id
_entity.type
_entity.pdbx_description
1 polymer ?
#
loop_
_entity_poly.entity_id
_entity_poly.type
_entity_poly.pdbx_seq_one_letter_code
_entity_poly.pdbx_strand_id
1 'polypeptide(L)'
;AGKLRGRPADAWHALGLAGVITLLLDRNSSQSLGWQLSFVAVAGMLALGPPLQRGLVRLGCPELIAEAIAATVSATVATTPVIAWKVGRLSLAAIPANLLAAPAVAPAMWLGLGGSAMAQVSQAVAAPFAYAAAVPVSCLLELAQLFGKPSWASVPWKPSGEAVLVMLGVLALGAGMLGRSRSEA
;
A
#
# COMPACT_ATOMS: atom_id res chain seq x y z
N ALA A 1 -2.14 3.95 -32.83
CA ALA A 1 -2.95 5.15 -32.55
C ALA A 1 -3.20 5.24 -31.04
N GLY A 2 -2.48 6.09 -30.31
CA GLY A 2 -2.61 6.14 -28.84
C GLY A 2 -1.73 7.18 -28.13
N LYS A 3 -1.35 8.28 -28.79
CA LYS A 3 -0.68 9.43 -28.17
C LYS A 3 -1.50 10.71 -28.39
N LEU A 4 -2.78 10.68 -28.05
CA LEU A 4 -3.69 11.84 -28.15
C LEU A 4 -4.54 11.98 -26.88
N ARG A 5 -3.92 12.51 -25.80
CA ARG A 5 -4.49 13.44 -24.80
C ARG A 5 -3.48 13.61 -23.66
N GLY A 6 -2.53 14.51 -23.89
CA GLY A 6 -1.47 14.90 -22.95
C GLY A 6 -1.95 15.81 -21.82
N ARG A 7 -2.76 15.26 -20.90
CA ARG A 7 -2.66 15.67 -19.49
C ARG A 7 -2.21 14.42 -18.74
N PRO A 8 -1.13 14.45 -17.94
CA PRO A 8 -0.90 13.38 -16.99
C PRO A 8 -2.20 13.24 -16.21
N ALA A 9 -2.82 12.06 -16.24
CA ALA A 9 -3.98 11.79 -15.41
C ALA A 9 -3.53 12.06 -13.99
N ASP A 10 -4.11 13.08 -13.37
CA ASP A 10 -3.76 13.43 -12.01
C ASP A 10 -4.16 12.26 -11.13
N ALA A 11 -3.18 11.62 -10.50
CA ALA A 11 -3.37 10.40 -9.74
C ALA A 11 -4.42 10.56 -8.63
N TRP A 12 -4.61 11.78 -8.13
CA TRP A 12 -5.69 12.11 -7.20
C TRP A 12 -7.08 12.01 -7.82
N HIS A 13 -7.24 12.44 -9.07
CA HIS A 13 -8.49 12.30 -9.81
C HIS A 13 -8.77 10.83 -10.12
N ALA A 14 -7.74 10.05 -10.47
CA ALA A 14 -7.89 8.61 -10.68
C ALA A 14 -8.30 7.88 -9.38
N LEU A 15 -7.69 8.23 -8.25
CA LEU A 15 -8.06 7.69 -6.94
C LEU A 15 -9.50 8.08 -6.56
N GLY A 16 -9.88 9.34 -6.74
CA GLY A 16 -11.25 9.82 -6.51
C GLY A 16 -12.28 9.08 -7.36
N LEU A 17 -12.00 8.92 -8.66
CA LEU A 17 -12.86 8.18 -9.58
C LEU A 17 -12.99 6.70 -9.18
N ALA A 18 -11.88 6.04 -8.82
CA ALA A 18 -11.92 4.67 -8.32
C ALA A 18 -12.78 4.55 -7.05
N GLY A 19 -12.71 5.53 -6.16
CA GLY A 19 -13.55 5.60 -4.95
C GLY A 19 -15.03 5.72 -5.29
N VAL A 20 -15.39 6.63 -6.20
CA VAL A 20 -16.77 6.78 -6.66
C VAL A 20 -17.28 5.49 -7.29
N ILE A 21 -16.54 4.90 -8.22
CA ILE A 21 -16.96 3.67 -8.91
C ILE A 21 -17.18 2.52 -7.93
N THR A 22 -16.23 2.30 -7.01
CA THR A 22 -16.34 1.20 -6.04
C THR A 22 -17.52 1.38 -5.08
N LEU A 23 -17.81 2.61 -4.66
CA LEU A 23 -18.97 2.91 -3.81
C LEU A 23 -20.31 2.85 -4.54
N LEU A 24 -20.33 3.11 -5.85
CA LEU A 24 -21.51 2.93 -6.69
C LEU A 24 -21.82 1.43 -6.92
N LEU A 25 -20.79 0.59 -7.05
CA LEU A 25 -20.95 -0.85 -7.20
C LEU A 25 -21.39 -1.52 -5.89
N ASP A 26 -20.77 -1.15 -4.77
CA ASP A 26 -21.17 -1.59 -3.45
C ASP A 26 -20.95 -0.48 -2.43
N ARG A 27 -22.06 0.04 -1.90
CA ARG A 27 -22.09 1.12 -0.90
C ARG A 27 -21.37 0.73 0.39
N ASN A 28 -21.35 -0.55 0.73
CA ASN A 28 -20.71 -1.07 1.94
C ASN A 28 -19.20 -1.25 1.77
N SER A 29 -18.64 -1.07 0.57
CA SER A 29 -17.19 -1.13 0.32
C SER A 29 -16.40 -0.28 1.29
N SER A 30 -16.87 0.95 1.58
CA SER A 30 -16.22 1.88 2.52
C SER A 30 -16.07 1.35 3.93
N GLN A 31 -16.91 0.39 4.35
CA GLN A 31 -16.84 -0.22 5.68
C GLN A 31 -15.84 -1.38 5.73
N SER A 32 -15.51 -1.94 4.57
CA SER A 32 -14.54 -3.03 4.48
C SER A 32 -13.13 -2.52 4.79
N LEU A 33 -12.42 -3.30 5.61
CA LEU A 33 -11.04 -2.99 5.99
C LEU A 33 -10.12 -2.96 4.75
N GLY A 34 -10.31 -3.88 3.81
CA GLY A 34 -9.49 -3.95 2.59
C GLY A 34 -9.60 -2.70 1.72
N TRP A 35 -10.81 -2.17 1.54
CA TRP A 35 -11.01 -0.91 0.80
C TRP A 35 -10.36 0.27 1.53
N GLN A 36 -10.57 0.39 2.85
CA GLN A 36 -9.98 1.46 3.65
C GLN A 36 -8.45 1.44 3.56
N LEU A 37 -7.83 0.28 3.76
CA LEU A 37 -6.37 0.14 3.72
C LEU A 37 -5.81 0.44 2.33
N SER A 38 -6.44 -0.04 1.26
CA SER A 38 -5.98 0.21 -0.11
C SER A 38 -6.03 1.70 -0.45
N PHE A 39 -7.18 2.36 -0.23
CA PHE A 39 -7.33 3.78 -0.55
C PHE A 39 -6.42 4.68 0.29
N VAL A 40 -6.30 4.40 1.59
CA VAL A 40 -5.42 5.15 2.49
C VAL A 40 -3.95 4.92 2.14
N ALA A 41 -3.55 3.70 1.77
CA ALA A 41 -2.19 3.43 1.31
C ALA A 41 -1.86 4.22 0.04
N VAL A 42 -2.74 4.19 -0.97
CA VAL A 42 -2.52 4.93 -2.22
C VAL A 42 -2.50 6.43 -1.99
N ALA A 43 -3.46 6.98 -1.24
CA ALA A 43 -3.46 8.39 -0.85
C ALA A 43 -2.16 8.78 -0.13
N GLY A 44 -1.71 7.95 0.81
CA GLY A 44 -0.46 8.12 1.53
C GLY A 44 0.76 8.13 0.60
N MET A 45 0.84 7.19 -0.34
CA MET A 45 1.92 7.15 -1.33
C MET A 45 1.94 8.38 -2.25
N LEU A 46 0.79 8.84 -2.73
CA LEU A 46 0.70 10.04 -3.56
C LEU A 46 1.11 11.30 -2.80
N ALA A 47 0.77 11.38 -1.52
CA ALA A 47 1.03 12.52 -0.65
C ALA A 47 2.47 12.57 -0.12
N LEU A 48 2.96 11.46 0.42
CA LEU A 48 4.22 11.37 1.16
C LEU A 48 5.38 10.76 0.35
N GLY A 49 5.07 9.98 -0.70
CA GLY A 49 6.08 9.28 -1.51
C GLY A 49 7.07 10.23 -2.20
N PRO A 50 6.61 11.21 -2.99
CA PRO A 50 7.50 12.11 -3.71
C PRO A 50 8.47 12.94 -2.85
N PRO A 51 8.08 13.53 -1.69
CA PRO A 51 9.05 14.21 -0.82
C PRO A 51 10.04 13.22 -0.18
N LEU A 52 9.60 12.04 0.25
CA LEU A 52 10.48 11.03 0.84
C LEU A 52 11.52 10.51 -0.17
N GLN A 53 11.09 10.15 -1.38
CA GLN A 53 11.98 9.68 -2.45
C GLN A 53 13.05 10.72 -2.76
N ARG A 54 12.67 11.99 -2.93
CA ARG A 54 13.62 13.08 -3.18
C ARG A 54 14.62 13.24 -2.04
N GLY A 55 14.17 13.13 -0.79
CA GLY A 55 15.05 13.15 0.38
C GLY A 55 16.08 12.02 0.33
N LEU A 56 15.64 10.79 0.06
CA LEU A 56 16.52 9.61 -0.03
C LEU A 56 17.52 9.73 -1.19
N VAL A 57 17.09 10.21 -2.35
CA VAL A 57 17.98 10.43 -3.50
C VAL A 57 19.03 11.49 -3.19
N ARG A 58 18.66 12.59 -2.50
CA ARG A 58 19.63 13.60 -2.04
C ARG A 58 20.65 13.06 -1.04
N LEU A 59 20.30 12.01 -0.30
CA LEU A 59 21.19 11.30 0.62
C LEU A 59 22.08 10.25 -0.09
N GLY A 60 22.01 10.15 -1.42
CA GLY A 60 22.82 9.22 -2.22
C GLY A 60 22.20 7.84 -2.44
N CYS A 61 20.92 7.64 -2.10
CA CYS A 61 20.22 6.40 -2.38
C CYS A 61 19.89 6.29 -3.89
N PRO A 62 20.16 5.14 -4.55
CA PRO A 62 19.74 4.92 -5.94
C PRO A 62 18.24 5.12 -6.13
N GLU A 63 17.83 5.72 -7.24
CA GLU A 63 16.44 6.15 -7.48
C GLU A 63 15.42 5.02 -7.31
N LEU A 64 15.73 3.81 -7.81
CA LEU A 64 14.88 2.64 -7.70
C LEU A 64 14.67 2.18 -6.25
N ILE A 65 15.74 2.24 -5.43
CA ILE A 65 15.67 1.86 -4.01
C ILE A 65 14.94 2.94 -3.22
N ALA A 66 15.22 4.21 -3.52
CA ALA A 66 14.54 5.34 -2.92
C ALA A 66 13.02 5.30 -3.19
N GLU A 67 12.61 4.92 -4.40
CA GLU A 67 11.21 4.74 -4.77
C GLU A 67 10.55 3.62 -3.94
N ALA A 68 11.17 2.44 -3.88
CA ALA A 68 10.65 1.30 -3.13
C ALA A 68 10.53 1.58 -1.62
N ILE A 69 11.53 2.24 -1.04
CA ILE A 69 11.51 2.66 0.37
C ILE A 69 10.42 3.72 0.57
N ALA A 70 10.37 4.76 -0.26
CA ALA A 70 9.41 5.85 -0.12
C ALA A 70 7.96 5.35 -0.24
N ALA A 71 7.67 4.48 -1.22
CA ALA A 71 6.36 3.86 -1.38
C ALA A 71 5.98 3.04 -0.14
N THR A 72 6.89 2.17 0.32
CA THR A 72 6.66 1.28 1.48
C THR A 72 6.43 2.08 2.76
N VAL A 73 7.28 3.06 3.05
CA VAL A 73 7.18 3.91 4.24
C VAL A 73 5.90 4.73 4.19
N SER A 74 5.57 5.35 3.05
CA SER A 74 4.37 6.16 2.89
C SER A 74 3.10 5.35 3.11
N ALA A 75 3.00 4.18 2.47
CA ALA A 75 1.85 3.28 2.63
C ALA A 75 1.72 2.81 4.09
N THR A 76 2.83 2.42 4.71
CA THR A 76 2.83 1.92 6.11
C THR A 76 2.40 3.02 7.07
N VAL A 77 3.00 4.21 6.98
CA VAL A 77 2.69 5.34 7.86
C VAL A 77 1.22 5.76 7.69
N ALA A 78 0.71 5.83 6.46
CA ALA A 78 -0.67 6.21 6.20
C ALA A 78 -1.69 5.19 6.72
N THR A 79 -1.40 3.89 6.59
CA THR A 79 -2.33 2.82 7.00
C THR A 79 -2.24 2.47 8.49
N THR A 80 -1.13 2.80 9.16
CA THR A 80 -0.91 2.49 10.57
C THR A 80 -2.05 2.92 11.50
N PRO A 81 -2.61 4.15 11.43
CA PRO A 81 -3.72 4.56 12.29
C PRO A 81 -4.97 3.70 12.10
N VAL A 82 -5.27 3.32 10.85
CA VAL A 82 -6.42 2.49 10.49
C VAL A 82 -6.25 1.07 11.04
N ILE A 83 -5.07 0.49 10.84
CA ILE A 83 -4.73 -0.85 11.37
C ILE A 83 -4.79 -0.85 12.89
N ALA A 84 -4.16 0.13 13.55
CA ALA A 84 -4.14 0.23 15.01
C ALA A 84 -5.57 0.33 15.58
N TRP A 85 -6.45 1.10 14.95
CA TRP A 85 -7.84 1.25 15.39
C TRP A 85 -8.68 -0.03 15.21
N LYS A 86 -8.58 -0.67 14.03
CA LYS A 86 -9.42 -1.81 13.65
C LYS A 86 -8.92 -3.13 14.22
N VAL A 87 -7.61 -3.34 14.18
CA VAL A 87 -6.94 -4.59 14.58
C VAL A 87 -6.43 -4.52 16.03
N GLY A 88 -6.14 -3.32 16.54
CA GLY A 88 -5.64 -3.14 17.92
C GLY A 88 -4.18 -3.54 18.10
N ARG A 89 -3.40 -3.59 17.02
CA ARG A 89 -1.98 -3.95 17.03
C ARG A 89 -1.17 -3.02 16.13
N LEU A 90 0.04 -2.73 16.57
CA LEU A 90 1.06 -2.02 15.81
C LEU A 90 2.19 -3.01 15.46
N SER A 91 2.54 -3.10 14.17
CA SER A 91 3.69 -3.91 13.73
C SER A 91 4.93 -3.03 13.62
N LEU A 92 5.94 -3.29 14.45
CA LEU A 92 7.21 -2.57 14.44
C LEU A 92 8.11 -3.07 13.30
N ALA A 93 7.91 -4.31 12.86
CA ALA A 93 8.64 -4.93 11.76
C ALA A 93 8.01 -4.66 10.38
N ALA A 94 6.94 -3.86 10.29
CA ALA A 94 6.18 -3.67 9.06
C ALA A 94 7.03 -3.12 7.90
N ILE A 95 7.84 -2.09 8.14
CA ILE A 95 8.65 -1.45 7.09
C ILE A 95 9.68 -2.43 6.50
N PRO A 96 10.57 -3.07 7.29
CA PRO A 96 11.54 -4.01 6.72
C PRO A 96 10.87 -5.24 6.10
N ALA A 97 9.79 -5.75 6.70
CA ALA A 97 9.05 -6.88 6.14
C ALA A 97 8.43 -6.54 4.77
N ASN A 98 7.75 -5.40 4.65
CA ASN A 98 7.11 -4.97 3.41
C ASN A 98 8.12 -4.64 2.31
N LEU A 99 9.28 -4.07 2.68
CA LEU A 99 10.32 -3.75 1.70
C LEU A 99 10.95 -5.03 1.11
N LEU A 100 11.19 -6.04 1.94
CA LEU A 100 11.69 -7.35 1.49
C LEU A 100 10.62 -8.14 0.74
N ALA A 101 9.34 -7.95 1.09
CA ALA A 101 8.21 -8.57 0.40
C ALA A 101 7.94 -7.97 -0.98
N ALA A 102 8.25 -6.69 -1.19
CA ALA A 102 7.89 -5.93 -2.40
C ALA A 102 8.19 -6.66 -3.74
N PRO A 103 9.35 -7.31 -3.93
CA PRO A 103 9.66 -8.04 -5.18
C PRO A 103 8.74 -9.24 -5.44
N ALA A 104 8.24 -9.89 -4.38
CA ALA A 104 7.37 -11.06 -4.48
C ALA A 104 5.88 -10.71 -4.60
N VAL A 105 5.46 -9.52 -4.14
CA VAL A 105 4.05 -9.09 -4.14
C VAL A 105 3.47 -9.02 -5.55
N ALA A 106 4.15 -8.34 -6.49
CA ALA A 106 3.62 -8.19 -7.85
C ALA A 106 3.47 -9.53 -8.59
N PRO A 107 4.47 -10.43 -8.59
CA PRO A 107 4.32 -11.79 -9.13
C PRO A 107 3.17 -12.56 -8.48
N ALA A 108 3.08 -12.57 -7.15
CA ALA A 108 2.00 -13.26 -6.43
C ALA A 108 0.62 -12.72 -6.82
N MET A 109 0.47 -11.39 -6.92
CA MET A 109 -0.78 -10.73 -7.28
C MET A 109 -1.22 -11.12 -8.69
N TRP A 110 -0.33 -11.03 -9.69
CA TRP A 110 -0.68 -11.32 -11.08
C TRP A 110 -0.96 -12.80 -11.31
N LEU A 111 -0.15 -13.69 -10.73
CA LEU A 111 -0.38 -15.13 -10.83
C LEU A 111 -1.66 -15.55 -10.11
N GLY A 112 -1.93 -14.98 -8.93
CA GLY A 112 -3.17 -15.21 -8.19
C GLY A 112 -4.40 -14.73 -8.97
N LEU A 113 -4.37 -13.48 -9.47
CA LEU A 113 -5.46 -12.93 -10.28
C LEU A 113 -5.69 -13.76 -11.55
N GLY A 114 -4.62 -14.09 -12.28
CA GLY A 114 -4.69 -14.93 -13.47
C GLY A 114 -5.24 -16.32 -13.16
N GLY A 115 -4.77 -16.94 -12.08
CA GLY A 115 -5.26 -18.24 -11.62
C GLY A 115 -6.74 -18.21 -11.23
N SER A 116 -7.18 -17.19 -10.49
CA SER A 116 -8.59 -17.00 -10.13
C SER A 116 -9.47 -16.79 -11.37
N ALA A 117 -9.00 -16.04 -12.37
CA ALA A 117 -9.74 -15.86 -13.62
C ALA A 117 -9.85 -17.19 -14.41
N MET A 118 -8.77 -17.96 -14.51
CA MET A 118 -8.76 -19.26 -15.20
C MET A 118 -9.58 -20.33 -14.46
N ALA A 119 -9.71 -20.23 -13.14
CA ALA A 119 -10.53 -21.13 -12.33
C ALA A 119 -12.02 -21.06 -12.71
N GLN A 120 -12.47 -19.94 -13.27
CA GLN A 120 -13.83 -19.79 -13.80
C GLN A 120 -14.09 -20.65 -15.06
N VAL A 121 -13.02 -21.10 -15.74
CA VAL A 121 -13.10 -21.98 -16.92
C VAL A 121 -12.95 -23.44 -16.49
N SER A 122 -11.85 -23.77 -15.80
CA SER A 122 -11.66 -25.07 -15.16
C SER A 122 -10.51 -25.04 -14.16
N GLN A 123 -10.56 -25.93 -13.17
CA GLN A 123 -9.45 -26.10 -12.22
C GLN A 123 -8.16 -26.58 -12.90
N ALA A 124 -8.24 -27.39 -13.96
CA ALA A 124 -7.08 -27.90 -14.67
C ALA A 124 -6.25 -26.78 -15.33
N VAL A 125 -6.92 -25.77 -15.91
CA VAL A 125 -6.26 -24.62 -16.54
C VAL A 125 -5.74 -23.62 -15.51
N ALA A 126 -6.34 -23.56 -14.32
CA ALA A 126 -5.85 -22.72 -13.22
C ALA A 126 -4.63 -23.31 -12.50
N ALA A 127 -4.44 -24.64 -12.53
CA ALA A 127 -3.39 -25.32 -11.77
C ALA A 127 -1.97 -24.78 -12.03
N PRO A 128 -1.53 -24.53 -13.28
CA PRO A 128 -0.20 -23.96 -13.54
C PRO A 128 0.02 -22.59 -12.87
N PHE A 129 -1.01 -21.74 -12.85
CA PHE A 129 -0.96 -20.43 -12.18
C PHE A 129 -0.84 -20.60 -10.67
N ALA A 130 -1.56 -21.56 -10.08
CA ALA A 130 -1.47 -21.84 -8.66
C ALA A 130 -0.07 -22.35 -8.26
N TYR A 131 0.50 -23.29 -9.03
CA TYR A 131 1.87 -23.77 -8.80
C TYR A 131 2.91 -22.66 -8.94
N ALA A 132 2.77 -21.81 -9.97
CA ALA A 132 3.66 -20.67 -10.15
C ALA A 132 3.50 -19.65 -9.01
N ALA A 133 2.27 -19.36 -8.57
CA ALA A 133 1.98 -18.44 -7.48
C ALA A 133 2.52 -18.95 -6.14
N ALA A 134 2.64 -20.27 -5.96
CA ALA A 134 3.12 -20.87 -4.72
C ALA A 134 4.51 -20.37 -4.34
N VAL A 135 5.40 -20.13 -5.31
CA VAL A 135 6.78 -19.68 -5.06
C VAL A 135 6.85 -18.28 -4.43
N PRO A 136 6.29 -17.22 -5.05
CA PRO A 136 6.29 -15.90 -4.42
C PRO A 136 5.43 -15.88 -3.15
N VAL A 137 4.33 -16.64 -3.09
CA VAL A 137 3.50 -16.73 -1.89
C VAL A 137 4.24 -17.39 -0.72
N SER A 138 5.02 -18.46 -0.97
CA SER A 138 5.80 -19.10 0.10
C SER A 138 6.87 -18.15 0.64
N CYS A 139 7.56 -17.40 -0.23
CA CYS A 139 8.48 -16.35 0.19
C CYS A 139 7.80 -15.31 1.10
N LEU A 140 6.62 -14.82 0.71
CA LEU A 140 5.84 -13.89 1.54
C LEU A 140 5.44 -14.50 2.89
N LEU A 141 5.06 -15.78 2.93
CA LEU A 141 4.73 -16.49 4.17
C LEU A 141 5.95 -16.66 5.07
N GLU A 142 7.11 -17.02 4.51
CA GLU A 142 8.36 -17.15 5.26
C GLU A 142 8.79 -15.82 5.86
N LEU A 143 8.71 -14.73 5.10
CA LEU A 143 8.97 -13.37 5.59
C LEU A 143 7.99 -12.99 6.71
N ALA A 144 6.69 -13.25 6.52
CA ALA A 144 5.68 -12.97 7.54
C ALA A 144 5.95 -13.74 8.85
N GLN A 145 6.37 -15.00 8.75
CA GLN A 145 6.75 -15.78 9.92
C GLN A 145 8.06 -15.29 10.55
N LEU A 146 9.08 -14.97 9.74
CA LEU A 146 10.37 -14.48 10.22
C LEU A 146 10.22 -13.17 11.00
N PHE A 147 9.48 -12.22 10.44
CA PHE A 147 9.24 -10.92 11.07
C PHE A 147 8.14 -10.95 12.13
N GLY A 148 7.27 -11.97 12.15
CA GLY A 148 6.22 -12.14 13.14
C GLY A 148 6.64 -12.92 14.40
N LYS A 149 7.70 -13.73 14.33
CA LYS A 149 8.23 -14.54 15.45
C LYS A 149 8.69 -13.73 16.67
N PRO A 150 9.40 -12.59 16.53
CA PRO A 150 9.89 -11.85 17.69
C PRO A 150 8.75 -11.32 18.56
N SER A 151 8.87 -11.44 19.88
CA SER A 151 7.83 -10.97 20.82
C SER A 151 7.56 -9.47 20.75
N TRP A 152 8.55 -8.68 20.32
CA TRP A 152 8.44 -7.23 20.10
C TRP A 152 7.89 -6.86 18.72
N ALA A 153 7.75 -7.81 17.79
CA ALA A 153 7.35 -7.50 16.42
C ALA A 153 5.97 -6.85 16.32
N SER A 154 5.08 -7.19 17.25
CA SER A 154 3.77 -6.54 17.37
C SER A 154 3.48 -6.14 18.81
N VAL A 155 3.07 -4.88 18.98
CA VAL A 155 2.66 -4.34 20.28
C VAL A 155 1.13 -4.18 20.27
N PRO A 156 0.41 -4.67 21.30
CA PRO A 156 -1.01 -4.39 21.44
C PRO A 156 -1.20 -2.90 21.72
N TRP A 157 -1.82 -2.20 20.78
CA TRP A 157 -2.09 -0.78 20.90
C TRP A 157 -3.34 -0.45 20.11
N LYS A 158 -4.37 0.02 20.82
CA LYS A 158 -5.65 0.41 20.23
C LYS A 158 -5.95 1.87 20.63
N PRO A 159 -5.66 2.85 19.75
CA PRO A 159 -5.96 4.24 20.02
C PRO A 159 -7.47 4.50 20.04
N SER A 160 -7.90 5.57 20.72
CA SER A 160 -9.27 6.08 20.65
C SER A 160 -9.59 6.58 19.24
N GLY A 161 -10.88 6.63 18.87
CA GLY A 161 -11.29 7.13 17.56
C GLY A 161 -10.82 8.58 17.29
N GLU A 162 -10.84 9.43 18.32
CA GLU A 162 -10.34 10.81 18.24
C GLU A 162 -8.83 10.86 17.97
N ALA A 163 -8.04 10.01 18.65
CA ALA A 163 -6.60 9.93 18.42
C ALA A 163 -6.28 9.52 16.97
N VAL A 164 -7.08 8.63 16.38
CA VAL A 164 -6.94 8.24 14.97
C VAL A 164 -7.20 9.41 14.03
N LEU A 165 -8.24 10.20 14.29
CA LEU A 165 -8.55 11.40 13.51
C LEU A 165 -7.43 12.43 13.60
N VAL A 166 -6.86 12.63 14.80
CA VAL A 166 -5.70 13.50 15.00
C VAL A 166 -4.49 12.99 14.21
N MET A 167 -4.19 11.69 14.27
CA MET A 167 -3.09 11.09 13.51
C MET A 167 -3.26 11.30 12.00
N LEU A 168 -4.45 11.01 11.46
CA LEU A 168 -4.74 11.22 10.03
C LEU A 168 -4.68 12.71 9.65
N GLY A 169 -5.18 13.60 10.52
CA GLY A 169 -5.11 15.05 10.32
C GLY A 169 -3.67 15.56 10.28
N VAL A 170 -2.82 15.10 11.20
CA VAL A 170 -1.39 15.44 11.22
C VAL A 170 -0.68 14.94 9.96
N LEU A 171 -0.97 13.71 9.52
CA LEU A 171 -0.43 13.17 8.27
C LEU A 171 -0.85 13.99 7.05
N ALA A 172 -2.14 14.38 6.98
CA ALA A 172 -2.66 15.20 5.90
C ALA A 172 -2.04 16.61 5.89
N LEU A 173 -1.90 17.25 7.06
CA LEU A 173 -1.26 18.56 7.19
C LEU A 173 0.22 18.50 6.81
N GLY A 174 0.95 17.51 7.32
CA GLY A 174 2.37 17.30 7.00
C GLY A 174 2.59 17.11 5.50
N ALA A 175 1.75 16.30 4.85
CA ALA A 175 1.75 16.14 3.40
C ALA A 175 1.47 17.46 2.67
N GLY A 176 0.48 18.25 3.13
CA GLY A 176 0.14 19.55 2.55
C GLY A 176 1.29 20.57 2.65
N MET A 177 2.00 20.60 3.78
CA MET A 177 3.16 21.48 3.98
C MET A 177 4.33 21.07 3.07
N LEU A 178 4.62 19.78 2.94
CA LEU A 178 5.65 19.24 2.04
C LEU A 178 5.31 19.45 0.56
N GLY A 179 4.02 19.48 0.22
CA GLY A 179 3.53 19.80 -1.13
C GLY A 179 3.68 21.28 -1.48
N ARG A 180 3.48 22.19 -0.51
CA ARG A 180 3.58 23.64 -0.73
C ARG A 180 5.00 24.12 -0.99
N SER A 181 6.01 23.60 -0.28
CA SER A 181 7.42 23.96 -0.56
C SER A 181 7.91 23.52 -1.94
N ARG A 182 7.12 22.67 -2.63
CA ARG A 182 7.34 22.22 -4.01
C ARG A 182 6.86 23.21 -5.07
N SER A 183 5.97 24.13 -4.71
CA SER A 183 5.48 25.18 -5.62
C SER A 183 6.35 26.44 -5.60
N GLU A 184 7.22 26.57 -4.60
CA GLU A 184 8.04 27.76 -4.35
C GLU A 184 9.53 27.58 -4.74
N ALA A 185 9.96 26.36 -5.10
CA ALA A 185 11.34 25.99 -5.46
C ALA A 185 11.40 25.42 -6.88
#